data_AF-A0A2K2VDN0-F1
#
_entry.id   AF-A0A2K2VDN0-F1
#
_cell.length_a   1.000
_cell.length_b   1.000
_cell.length_c   1.000
_cell.angle_alpha   90.00
_cell.angle_beta   90.00
_cell.angle_gamma   90.00
#
_symmetry.space_group_name_H-M   'P 1'
#
loop_
_entity.id
_entity.type
_entity.pdbx_description
1 polymer ?
#
loop_
_entity_poly.entity_id
_entity_poly.type
_entity_poly.pdbx_seq_one_letter_code
_entity_poly.pdbx_strand_id
1 'polypeptide(L)'
;MTEWKTIRVRSDVYEIIKKYSEMRGIPISSVIAQALTFMDLQRRRPRVKEQLPLADKFAWYITKVLMSAGAFKENPSQENYDYLVKNFNDLEDRLGVETSMAREAVDRLFKKKKETWTADDKIEFNSAFKSLVLQMIWLLEKEEEKMEGS
;
A
#
# COMPACT_ATOMS: atom_id res chain seq x y z
N MET A 1 33.42 6.60 -23.15
CA MET A 1 34.56 5.77 -22.72
C MET A 1 34.23 5.19 -21.36
N THR A 2 34.60 3.94 -21.09
CA THR A 2 34.47 3.35 -19.75
C THR A 2 35.56 3.92 -18.85
N GLU A 3 35.16 4.56 -17.74
CA GLU A 3 36.11 5.03 -16.72
C GLU A 3 36.46 3.89 -15.76
N TRP A 4 37.75 3.67 -15.55
CA TRP A 4 38.25 2.61 -14.68
C TRP A 4 38.63 3.18 -13.30
N LYS A 5 38.25 2.48 -12.24
CA LYS A 5 38.60 2.81 -10.85
C LYS A 5 39.22 1.60 -10.16
N THR A 6 40.16 1.84 -9.25
CA THR A 6 40.83 0.78 -8.47
C THR A 6 40.22 0.69 -7.08
N ILE A 7 39.98 -0.53 -6.61
CA ILE A 7 39.47 -0.80 -5.26
C ILE A 7 40.51 -1.66 -4.54
N ARG A 8 40.86 -1.29 -3.31
CA ARG A 8 41.69 -2.12 -2.43
C ARG A 8 40.80 -3.01 -1.58
N VAL A 9 41.05 -4.31 -1.64
CA VAL A 9 40.33 -5.32 -0.85
C VAL A 9 41.35 -6.15 -0.07
N ARG A 10 40.90 -6.79 1.01
CA ARG A 10 41.74 -7.74 1.74
C ARG A 10 42.11 -8.93 0.86
N SER A 11 43.28 -9.52 1.10
CA SER A 11 43.83 -10.62 0.30
C SER A 11 42.91 -11.85 0.27
N ASP A 12 42.31 -12.20 1.41
CA ASP A 12 41.37 -13.33 1.53
C ASP A 12 40.11 -13.12 0.69
N VAL A 13 39.59 -11.89 0.65
CA VAL A 13 38.43 -11.54 -0.19
C VAL A 13 38.79 -11.58 -1.67
N TYR A 14 40.00 -11.11 -2.03
CA TYR A 14 40.48 -11.16 -3.40
C TYR A 14 40.61 -12.61 -3.91
N GLU A 15 41.14 -13.52 -3.09
CA GLU A 15 41.25 -14.94 -3.44
C GLU A 15 39.89 -15.58 -3.72
N ILE A 16 38.87 -15.25 -2.92
CA ILE A 16 37.50 -15.71 -3.13
C ILE A 16 36.97 -15.19 -4.48
N ILE A 17 37.08 -13.87 -4.73
CA ILE A 17 36.58 -13.26 -5.97
C ILE A 17 37.31 -13.85 -7.19
N LYS A 18 38.62 -14.03 -7.09
CA LYS A 18 39.47 -14.61 -8.13
C LYS A 18 39.04 -16.05 -8.45
N LYS A 19 38.81 -16.88 -7.43
CA LYS A 19 38.30 -18.25 -7.60
C LYS A 19 36.96 -18.26 -8.36
N TYR A 20 36.03 -17.37 -8.00
CA TYR A 20 34.74 -17.26 -8.70
C TYR A 20 34.87 -16.76 -10.13
N SER A 21 35.79 -15.82 -10.39
CA SER A 21 36.11 -15.31 -11.72
C SER A 21 36.67 -16.42 -12.62
N GLU A 22 37.61 -17.22 -12.11
CA GLU A 22 38.22 -18.35 -12.82
C GLU A 22 37.22 -19.47 -13.08
N MET A 23 36.42 -19.87 -12.08
CA MET A 23 35.41 -20.93 -12.23
C MET A 23 34.34 -20.58 -13.27
N ARG A 24 33.97 -19.30 -13.40
CA ARG A 24 32.89 -18.85 -14.30
C ARG A 24 33.39 -18.22 -15.59
N GLY A 25 34.70 -18.05 -15.76
CA GLY A 25 35.30 -17.43 -16.95
C GLY A 25 34.86 -15.98 -17.17
N ILE A 26 34.54 -15.23 -16.10
CA ILE A 26 34.05 -13.84 -16.20
C ILE A 26 35.02 -12.87 -15.52
N PRO A 27 35.10 -11.60 -15.97
CA PRO A 27 35.94 -10.59 -15.33
C PRO A 27 35.59 -10.37 -13.85
N ILE A 28 36.60 -10.08 -13.04
CA ILE A 28 36.46 -9.78 -11.60
C ILE A 28 35.43 -8.67 -11.34
N SER A 29 35.39 -7.63 -12.18
CA SER A 29 34.41 -6.55 -12.09
C SER A 29 32.97 -7.05 -12.24
N SER A 30 32.74 -8.01 -13.13
CA SER A 30 31.43 -8.64 -13.33
C SER A 30 31.03 -9.52 -12.15
N VAL A 31 31.97 -10.22 -11.51
CA VAL A 31 31.71 -10.98 -10.28
C VAL A 31 31.25 -10.05 -9.16
N ILE A 32 31.95 -8.93 -8.97
CA ILE A 32 31.60 -7.92 -7.96
C ILE A 32 30.23 -7.31 -8.26
N ALA A 33 29.98 -6.93 -9.52
CA ALA A 33 28.69 -6.39 -9.92
C ALA A 33 27.54 -7.38 -9.67
N GLN A 34 27.72 -8.67 -10.01
CA GLN A 34 26.73 -9.70 -9.74
C GLN A 34 26.50 -9.89 -8.24
N ALA A 35 27.55 -9.88 -7.42
CA ALA A 35 27.43 -10.00 -5.98
C ALA A 35 26.66 -8.81 -5.38
N LEU A 36 26.97 -7.59 -5.80
CA LEU A 36 26.26 -6.38 -5.36
C LEU A 36 24.81 -6.38 -5.81
N THR A 37 24.52 -6.75 -7.07
CA THR A 37 23.15 -6.90 -7.58
C THR A 37 22.40 -7.98 -6.82
N PHE A 38 23.04 -9.11 -6.51
CA PHE A 38 22.44 -10.18 -5.72
C PHE A 38 22.14 -9.73 -4.30
N MET A 39 23.06 -8.99 -3.66
CA MET A 39 22.82 -8.40 -2.34
C MET A 39 21.69 -7.37 -2.36
N ASP A 40 21.60 -6.54 -3.39
CA ASP A 40 20.50 -5.59 -3.56
C ASP A 40 19.17 -6.32 -3.78
N LEU A 41 19.16 -7.35 -4.62
CA LEU A 41 17.99 -8.21 -4.84
C LEU A 41 17.57 -8.95 -3.55
N GLN A 42 18.54 -9.42 -2.76
CA GLN A 42 18.29 -10.05 -1.46
C GLN A 42 17.86 -9.06 -0.39
N ARG A 43 18.17 -7.75 -0.50
CA ARG A 43 17.60 -6.71 0.36
C ARG A 43 16.17 -6.34 -0.05
N ARG A 44 15.87 -6.37 -1.35
CA ARG A 44 14.51 -6.09 -1.87
C ARG A 44 13.52 -7.22 -1.60
N ARG A 45 13.93 -8.49 -1.71
CA ARG A 45 13.02 -9.65 -1.55
C ARG A 45 12.36 -9.81 -0.16
N PRO A 46 13.02 -9.56 0.98
CA PRO A 46 12.40 -9.53 2.31
C PRO A 46 11.34 -8.43 2.41
N ARG A 47 11.65 -7.23 1.91
CA ARG A 47 10.76 -6.05 1.98
C ARG A 47 9.45 -6.24 1.22
N VAL A 48 9.47 -6.89 0.04
CA VAL A 48 8.22 -7.21 -0.70
C VAL A 48 7.30 -8.11 0.12
N LYS A 49 7.82 -9.04 0.93
CA LYS A 49 7.00 -9.91 1.78
C LYS A 49 6.48 -9.23 3.04
N GLU A 50 7.11 -8.16 3.51
CA GLU A 50 6.64 -7.35 4.65
C GLU A 50 5.66 -6.23 4.22
N GLN A 51 5.82 -5.69 3.01
CA GLN A 51 4.89 -4.75 2.39
C GLN A 51 3.58 -5.42 1.94
N LEU A 52 3.62 -6.68 1.50
CA LEU A 52 2.43 -7.46 1.12
C LEU A 52 1.35 -7.50 2.23
N PRO A 53 1.67 -7.79 3.51
CA PRO A 53 0.72 -7.69 4.61
C PRO A 53 0.08 -6.32 4.81
N LEU A 54 0.82 -5.23 4.59
CA LEU A 54 0.30 -3.88 4.81
C LEU A 54 -0.61 -3.46 3.64
N ALA A 55 -0.14 -3.61 2.41
CA ALA A 55 -0.94 -3.33 1.22
C ALA A 55 -2.23 -4.18 1.19
N ASP A 56 -2.14 -5.46 1.56
CA ASP A 56 -3.29 -6.36 1.67
C ASP A 56 -4.26 -5.90 2.78
N LYS A 57 -3.75 -5.47 3.94
CA LYS A 57 -4.57 -4.87 5.00
C LYS A 57 -5.35 -3.66 4.46
N PHE A 58 -4.69 -2.69 3.84
CA PHE A 58 -5.37 -1.51 3.30
C PHE A 58 -6.36 -1.87 2.19
N ALA A 59 -5.98 -2.77 1.27
CA ALA A 59 -6.87 -3.27 0.22
C ALA A 59 -8.13 -3.90 0.80
N TRP A 60 -8.02 -4.76 1.82
CA TRP A 60 -9.15 -5.37 2.50
C TRP A 60 -10.11 -4.33 3.07
N TYR A 61 -9.59 -3.31 3.76
CA TYR A 61 -10.42 -2.27 4.36
C TYR A 61 -11.08 -1.36 3.31
N ILE A 62 -10.38 -1.04 2.21
CA ILE A 62 -10.95 -0.30 1.06
C ILE A 62 -12.09 -1.12 0.46
N THR A 63 -11.88 -2.40 0.18
CA THR A 63 -12.90 -3.29 -0.36
C THR A 63 -14.10 -3.38 0.56
N LYS A 64 -13.88 -3.61 1.86
CA LYS A 64 -14.93 -3.76 2.86
C LYS A 64 -15.82 -2.52 2.93
N VAL A 65 -15.23 -1.32 3.00
CA VAL A 65 -15.99 -0.08 3.13
C VAL A 65 -16.76 0.23 1.83
N LEU A 66 -16.15 0.04 0.66
CA LEU A 66 -16.79 0.28 -0.63
C LEU A 66 -17.93 -0.71 -0.91
N MET A 67 -17.78 -1.97 -0.53
CA MET A 67 -18.84 -2.97 -0.64
C MET A 67 -20.04 -2.59 0.25
N SER A 68 -19.82 -2.19 1.50
CA SER A 68 -20.92 -1.71 2.36
C SER A 68 -21.54 -0.40 1.85
N ALA A 69 -20.74 0.49 1.26
CA ALA A 69 -21.23 1.74 0.69
C ALA A 69 -22.12 1.48 -0.54
N GLY A 70 -21.72 0.54 -1.41
CA GLY A 70 -22.51 0.08 -2.54
C GLY A 70 -23.83 -0.56 -2.09
N ALA A 71 -23.78 -1.46 -1.09
CA ALA A 71 -24.96 -2.10 -0.53
C ALA A 71 -25.93 -1.09 0.09
N PHE A 72 -25.44 -0.10 0.85
CA PHE A 72 -26.24 0.99 1.39
C PHE A 72 -26.86 1.84 0.27
N LYS A 73 -26.07 2.20 -0.75
CA LYS A 73 -26.54 3.00 -1.88
C LYS A 73 -27.62 2.28 -2.69
N GLU A 74 -27.54 0.96 -2.78
CA GLU A 74 -28.54 0.12 -3.43
C GLU A 74 -29.77 -0.16 -2.56
N ASN A 75 -29.61 -0.28 -1.25
CA ASN A 75 -30.72 -0.46 -0.31
C ASN A 75 -30.37 0.20 1.04
N PRO A 76 -30.81 1.45 1.30
CA PRO A 76 -30.47 2.17 2.52
C PRO A 76 -31.33 1.71 3.70
N SER A 77 -31.25 0.43 4.04
CA SER A 77 -31.86 -0.15 5.23
C SER A 77 -31.05 0.18 6.48
N GLN A 78 -31.69 0.07 7.66
CA GLN A 78 -31.00 0.21 8.95
C GLN A 78 -29.81 -0.75 9.06
N GLU A 79 -29.99 -1.99 8.59
CA GLU A 79 -28.93 -3.00 8.59
C GLU A 79 -27.72 -2.58 7.75
N ASN A 80 -27.95 -2.11 6.51
CA ASN A 80 -26.85 -1.67 5.64
C ASN A 80 -26.17 -0.40 6.17
N TYR A 81 -26.93 0.49 6.80
CA TYR A 81 -26.39 1.66 7.50
C TYR A 81 -25.49 1.23 8.67
N ASP A 82 -25.96 0.34 9.54
CA ASP A 82 -25.21 -0.13 10.71
C ASP A 82 -23.92 -0.86 10.30
N TYR A 83 -23.97 -1.68 9.24
CA TYR A 83 -22.77 -2.31 8.68
C TYR A 83 -21.75 -1.29 8.17
N LEU A 84 -22.21 -0.25 7.47
CA LEU A 84 -21.34 0.80 6.95
C LEU A 84 -20.73 1.63 8.08
N VAL A 85 -21.50 1.99 9.10
CA VAL A 85 -21.03 2.68 10.31
C VAL A 85 -20.00 1.85 11.07
N LYS A 86 -20.24 0.54 11.22
CA LYS A 86 -19.26 -0.37 11.82
C LYS A 86 -17.95 -0.38 11.04
N ASN A 87 -18.01 -0.34 9.72
CA ASN A 87 -16.81 -0.28 8.89
C ASN A 87 -16.06 1.05 9.05
N PHE A 88 -16.76 2.18 9.23
CA PHE A 88 -16.09 3.44 9.59
C PHE A 88 -15.34 3.34 10.92
N ASN A 89 -15.96 2.78 11.96
CA ASN A 89 -15.28 2.58 13.24
C ASN A 89 -14.05 1.67 13.09
N ASP A 90 -14.15 0.58 12.32
CA ASP A 90 -13.00 -0.28 12.03
C ASP A 90 -11.86 0.47 11.31
N LEU A 91 -12.18 1.42 10.41
CA LEU A 91 -11.18 2.25 9.73
C LEU A 91 -10.47 3.20 10.70
N GLU A 92 -11.23 3.85 11.59
CA GLU A 92 -10.70 4.74 12.63
C GLU A 92 -9.79 3.96 13.59
N ASP A 93 -10.31 2.87 14.17
CA ASP A 93 -9.62 2.12 15.21
C ASP A 93 -8.38 1.38 14.72
N ARG A 94 -8.40 0.86 13.48
CA ARG A 94 -7.36 -0.06 12.99
C ARG A 94 -6.37 0.56 12.02
N LEU A 95 -6.76 1.67 11.38
CA LEU A 95 -5.94 2.37 10.39
C LEU A 95 -5.74 3.84 10.72
N GLY A 96 -6.44 4.40 11.72
CA GLY A 96 -6.34 5.83 12.06
C GLY A 96 -6.86 6.74 10.93
N VAL A 97 -7.78 6.23 10.11
CA VAL A 97 -8.38 6.97 9.00
C VAL A 97 -9.46 7.90 9.55
N GLU A 98 -9.54 9.13 9.03
CA GLU A 98 -10.59 10.08 9.39
C GLU A 98 -11.85 9.77 8.56
N THR A 99 -13.02 9.61 9.20
CA THR A 99 -14.23 9.17 8.48
C THR A 99 -15.40 10.16 8.51
N SER A 100 -15.28 11.31 9.19
CA SER A 100 -16.40 12.23 9.44
C SER A 100 -17.10 12.67 8.16
N MET A 101 -16.36 13.02 7.11
CA MET A 101 -16.94 13.47 5.84
C MET A 101 -17.78 12.37 5.18
N ALA A 102 -17.27 11.14 5.15
CA ALA A 102 -18.01 9.99 4.60
C ALA A 102 -19.22 9.65 5.46
N ARG A 103 -19.07 9.71 6.78
CA ARG A 103 -20.13 9.43 7.74
C ARG A 103 -21.27 10.44 7.68
N GLU A 104 -20.95 11.73 7.59
CA GLU A 104 -21.94 12.80 7.43
C GLU A 104 -22.75 12.64 6.13
N ALA A 105 -22.08 12.30 5.02
CA ALA A 105 -22.75 12.04 3.75
C ALA A 105 -23.71 10.85 3.85
N VAL A 106 -23.32 9.76 4.51
CA VAL A 106 -24.18 8.59 4.77
C VAL A 106 -25.36 8.98 5.66
N ASP A 107 -25.13 9.67 6.77
CA ASP A 107 -26.16 10.07 7.73
C ASP A 107 -27.22 10.96 7.09
N ARG A 108 -26.80 11.90 6.24
CA ARG A 108 -27.71 12.78 5.51
C ARG A 108 -28.59 12.00 4.54
N LEU A 109 -28.03 11.02 3.83
CA LEU A 109 -28.81 10.18 2.91
C LEU A 109 -29.74 9.22 3.66
N PHE A 110 -29.31 8.68 4.78
CA PHE A 110 -30.11 7.75 5.59
C PHE A 110 -31.35 8.41 6.20
N LYS A 111 -31.26 9.71 6.54
CA LYS A 111 -32.41 10.51 7.00
C LYS A 111 -33.43 10.80 5.89
N LYS A 112 -33.08 10.58 4.62
CA LYS A 112 -33.95 10.79 3.46
C LYS A 112 -34.45 9.45 2.93
N LYS A 113 -35.63 9.45 2.31
CA LYS A 113 -36.09 8.28 1.55
C LYS A 113 -35.27 8.14 0.27
N LYS A 114 -34.91 6.90 -0.11
CA LYS A 114 -34.04 6.63 -1.29
C LYS A 114 -34.59 7.28 -2.56
N GLU A 115 -35.91 7.30 -2.72
CA GLU A 115 -36.62 7.83 -3.88
C GLU A 115 -36.45 9.35 -4.02
N THR A 116 -36.10 10.03 -2.93
CA THR A 116 -35.88 11.48 -2.90
C THR A 116 -34.42 11.89 -3.10
N TRP A 117 -33.50 10.92 -3.23
CA TRP A 117 -32.08 11.23 -3.43
C TRP A 117 -31.85 11.88 -4.80
N THR A 118 -31.27 13.08 -4.78
CA THR A 118 -30.95 13.81 -6.01
C THR A 118 -29.68 13.26 -6.69
N ALA A 119 -29.38 13.77 -7.89
CA ALA A 119 -28.09 13.50 -8.53
C ALA A 119 -26.93 14.05 -7.68
N ASP A 120 -27.08 15.25 -7.12
CA ASP A 120 -26.08 15.91 -6.29
C ASP A 120 -25.81 15.12 -5.01
N ASP A 121 -26.86 14.62 -4.35
CA ASP A 121 -26.77 13.73 -3.19
C ASP A 121 -25.86 12.51 -3.49
N LYS A 122 -26.05 11.89 -4.66
CA LYS A 122 -25.26 10.72 -5.10
C LYS A 122 -23.83 11.10 -5.48
N ILE A 123 -23.61 12.29 -6.05
CA ILE A 123 -22.29 12.80 -6.40
C ILE A 123 -21.48 13.11 -5.14
N GLU A 124 -22.11 13.76 -4.17
CA GLU A 124 -21.49 14.11 -2.90
C GLU A 124 -21.11 12.85 -2.11
N PHE A 125 -22.00 11.86 -2.06
CA PHE A 125 -21.69 10.55 -1.49
C PHE A 125 -20.47 9.93 -2.17
N ASN A 126 -20.45 9.82 -3.50
CA ASN A 126 -19.30 9.21 -4.20
C ASN A 126 -18.02 10.02 -4.00
N SER A 127 -18.13 11.34 -3.92
CA SER A 127 -16.99 12.22 -3.64
C SER A 127 -16.41 11.97 -2.26
N ALA A 128 -17.26 11.84 -1.23
CA ALA A 128 -16.82 11.55 0.13
C ALA A 128 -16.11 10.19 0.21
N PHE A 129 -16.65 9.14 -0.41
CA PHE A 129 -16.00 7.83 -0.46
C PHE A 129 -14.72 7.81 -1.30
N LYS A 130 -14.67 8.57 -2.40
CA LYS A 130 -13.43 8.72 -3.18
C LYS A 130 -12.35 9.40 -2.35
N SER A 131 -12.68 10.45 -1.61
CA SER A 131 -11.76 11.14 -0.70
C SER A 131 -11.27 10.22 0.41
N LEU A 132 -12.16 9.41 1.00
CA LEU A 132 -11.80 8.41 1.99
C LEU A 132 -10.78 7.39 1.44
N VAL A 133 -11.03 6.86 0.24
CA VAL A 133 -10.09 5.92 -0.41
C VAL A 133 -8.75 6.58 -0.71
N LEU A 134 -8.74 7.83 -1.19
CA LEU A 134 -7.50 8.56 -1.44
C LEU A 134 -6.70 8.75 -0.15
N GLN A 135 -7.36 9.08 0.96
CA GLN A 135 -6.71 9.18 2.26
C GLN A 135 -6.10 7.85 2.70
N MET A 136 -6.82 6.74 2.51
CA MET A 136 -6.30 5.40 2.83
C MET A 136 -5.08 5.04 1.99
N ILE A 137 -5.07 5.37 0.70
CA ILE A 137 -3.91 5.15 -0.18
C ILE A 137 -2.71 5.99 0.27
N TRP A 138 -2.95 7.26 0.64
CA TRP A 138 -1.89 8.13 1.13
C TRP A 138 -1.30 7.65 2.47
N LEU A 139 -2.15 7.11 3.37
CA LEU A 139 -1.68 6.49 4.60
C LEU A 139 -0.85 5.24 4.34
N LEU A 140 -1.22 4.41 3.37
CA LEU A 140 -0.41 3.27 2.95
C LEU A 140 0.98 3.72 2.49
N GLU A 141 1.06 4.70 1.58
CA GLU A 141 2.33 5.24 1.07
C GLU A 141 3.22 5.76 2.22
N LYS A 142 2.64 6.51 3.16
CA LYS A 142 3.36 7.03 4.34
C LYS A 142 3.87 5.93 5.26
N GLU A 143 3.10 4.86 5.48
CA GLU A 143 3.53 3.72 6.29
C GLU A 143 4.61 2.89 5.57
N GLU A 144 4.55 2.79 4.24
CA GLU A 144 5.62 2.18 3.43
C GLU A 144 6.93 2.98 3.52
N GLU A 145 6.89 4.31 3.41
CA GLU A 145 8.06 5.18 3.56
C GLU A 145 8.74 5.01 4.94
N LYS A 146 7.96 4.91 6.02
CA LYS A 146 8.49 4.68 7.37
C LYS A 146 9.23 3.35 7.49
N MET A 147 8.73 2.31 6.83
CA MET A 147 9.37 0.99 6.81
C MET A 147 10.63 0.98 5.95
N GLU A 148 10.74 1.83 4.93
CA GLU A 148 11.93 1.91 4.09
C GLU A 148 13.07 2.73 4.72
N GLY A 149 12.73 3.72 5.54
CA GLY A 149 13.66 4.60 6.26
C GLY A 149 14.12 4.09 7.64
N SER A 150 13.59 2.96 8.11
CA SER A 150 14.01 2.26 9.34
C SER A 150 14.99 1.11 9.03
#